data_AF-A0A926AA21-F1
#
_entry.id   AF-A0A926AA21-F1
#
_cell.length_a   1.000
_cell.length_b   1.000
_cell.length_c   1.000
_cell.angle_alpha   90.00
_cell.angle_beta   90.00
_cell.angle_gamma   90.00
#
_symmetry.space_group_name_H-M   'P 1'
#
loop_
_entity.id
_entity.type
_entity.pdbx_description
1 polymer ?
#
loop_
_entity_poly.entity_id
_entity_poly.type
_entity_poly.pdbx_seq_one_letter_code
_entity_poly.pdbx_strand_id
1 'polypeptide(L)'
;LVIENIFDHHPLMLTALVRSFESEYVRQSLDTGHAYINYTQGAPAVDYWVKTAGELLGHVHLQDTDGYSDRHWTIGDGKIDWRCLFAALAELPQQPRLVLELADNTDIPRAMRWFSERGLAR
;
A
#
# COMPACT_ATOMS: atom_id res chain seq x y z
N LEU A 1 -10.43 -11.20 7.52
CA LEU A 1 -10.87 -10.52 6.29
C LEU A 1 -10.16 -9.17 6.23
N VAL A 2 -9.71 -8.73 5.06
CA VAL A 2 -9.21 -7.37 4.84
C VAL A 2 -10.03 -6.69 3.73
N ILE A 3 -10.28 -5.39 3.87
CA ILE A 3 -10.99 -4.57 2.88
C ILE A 3 -10.00 -3.60 2.25
N GLU A 4 -9.88 -3.63 0.93
CA GLU A 4 -8.88 -2.89 0.15
C GLU A 4 -9.43 -1.57 -0.41
N ASN A 5 -8.55 -0.56 -0.54
CA ASN A 5 -8.85 0.65 -1.29
C ASN A 5 -8.76 0.40 -2.81
N ILE A 6 -9.73 0.89 -3.58
CA ILE A 6 -9.72 0.78 -5.05
C ILE A 6 -9.83 2.17 -5.68
N PHE A 7 -10.99 2.83 -5.52
CA PHE A 7 -11.29 4.17 -6.06
C PHE A 7 -11.56 5.17 -4.94
N ASP A 8 -10.95 4.93 -3.77
CA ASP A 8 -11.18 5.69 -2.56
C ASP A 8 -10.31 6.95 -2.55
N HIS A 9 -10.94 8.12 -2.41
CA HIS A 9 -10.23 9.41 -2.25
C HIS A 9 -9.99 9.80 -0.79
N HIS A 10 -10.70 9.18 0.15
CA HIS A 10 -10.72 9.58 1.56
C HIS A 10 -10.39 8.38 2.46
N PRO A 11 -9.13 8.20 2.89
CA PRO A 11 -8.69 7.05 3.69
C PRO A 11 -9.51 6.84 4.97
N LEU A 12 -9.94 7.95 5.60
CA LEU A 12 -10.78 7.93 6.80
C LEU A 12 -12.12 7.22 6.60
N MET A 13 -12.68 7.25 5.39
CA MET A 13 -13.96 6.57 5.10
C MET A 13 -13.80 5.05 5.12
N LEU A 14 -12.72 4.54 4.52
CA LEU A 14 -12.40 3.11 4.56
C LEU A 14 -12.08 2.66 6.00
N THR A 15 -11.32 3.46 6.74
CA THR A 15 -11.06 3.20 8.16
C THR A 15 -12.35 3.18 8.99
N ALA A 16 -13.28 4.11 8.76
CA ALA A 16 -14.57 4.14 9.43
C ALA A 16 -15.44 2.92 9.08
N LEU A 17 -15.45 2.51 7.81
CA LEU A 17 -16.14 1.29 7.36
C LEU A 17 -15.59 0.06 8.09
N VAL A 18 -14.26 -0.13 8.11
CA VAL A 18 -13.63 -1.25 8.83
C VAL A 18 -13.99 -1.23 10.31
N ARG A 19 -13.94 -0.07 10.98
CA ARG A 19 -14.31 0.07 12.40
C ARG A 19 -15.78 -0.26 12.68
N SER A 20 -16.68 0.02 11.74
CA SER A 20 -18.13 -0.25 11.90
C SER A 20 -18.49 -1.73 12.02
N PHE A 21 -17.58 -2.64 11.64
CA PHE A 21 -17.77 -4.08 11.86
C PHE A 21 -17.54 -4.49 13.31
N GLU A 22 -16.95 -3.62 14.14
CA GLU A 22 -16.70 -3.87 15.57
C GLU A 22 -16.02 -5.22 15.84
N SER A 23 -15.09 -5.61 14.95
CA SER A 23 -14.50 -6.95 14.93
C SER A 23 -13.00 -6.88 14.64
N GLU A 24 -12.20 -7.53 15.49
CA GLU A 24 -10.75 -7.68 15.30
C GLU A 24 -10.37 -8.49 14.04
N TYR A 25 -11.32 -9.24 13.49
CA TYR A 25 -11.15 -10.10 12.32
C TYR A 25 -11.38 -9.36 10.99
N VAL A 26 -11.83 -8.11 11.02
CA VAL A 26 -11.99 -7.25 9.85
C VAL A 26 -10.97 -6.12 9.93
N ARG A 27 -10.11 -6.04 8.92
CA ARG A 27 -8.98 -5.11 8.87
C ARG A 27 -8.93 -4.38 7.52
N GLN A 28 -8.03 -3.43 7.39
CA GLN A 28 -7.81 -2.68 6.15
C GLN A 28 -6.64 -3.29 5.35
N SER A 29 -6.80 -3.40 4.03
CA SER A 29 -5.72 -3.62 3.07
C SER A 29 -5.41 -2.30 2.37
N LEU A 30 -4.14 -2.02 2.15
CA LEU A 30 -3.69 -0.92 1.30
C LEU A 30 -3.09 -1.48 0.02
N ASP A 31 -3.65 -1.14 -1.14
CA ASP A 31 -2.96 -1.26 -2.41
C ASP A 31 -2.26 0.07 -2.76
N THR A 32 -0.94 0.01 -2.97
CA THR A 32 -0.12 1.20 -3.23
C THR A 32 -0.38 1.83 -4.59
N GLY A 33 -0.67 1.02 -5.61
CA GLY A 33 -0.96 1.46 -6.97
C GLY A 33 -2.30 2.20 -7.05
N HIS A 34 -3.35 1.62 -6.49
CA HIS A 34 -4.65 2.27 -6.34
C HIS A 34 -4.53 3.60 -5.59
N ALA A 35 -3.85 3.61 -4.44
CA ALA A 35 -3.64 4.83 -3.67
C ALA A 35 -2.90 5.89 -4.48
N TYR A 36 -1.87 5.51 -5.25
CA TYR A 36 -1.11 6.44 -6.08
C TYR A 36 -1.93 6.98 -7.27
N ILE A 37 -2.72 6.14 -7.95
CA ILE A 37 -3.61 6.59 -9.03
C ILE A 37 -4.61 7.63 -8.51
N ASN A 38 -5.25 7.37 -7.36
CA ASN A 38 -6.16 8.34 -6.74
C ASN A 38 -5.41 9.60 -6.27
N TYR A 39 -4.15 9.48 -5.82
CA TYR A 39 -3.31 10.65 -5.49
C TYR A 39 -3.09 11.57 -6.69
N THR A 40 -2.88 11.02 -7.90
CA THR A 40 -2.79 11.85 -9.13
C THR A 40 -4.08 12.62 -9.45
N GLN A 41 -5.19 12.24 -8.81
CA GLN A 41 -6.52 12.86 -8.94
C GLN A 41 -6.89 13.70 -7.70
N GLY A 42 -5.94 13.99 -6.81
CA GLY A 42 -6.11 14.85 -5.65
C GLY A 42 -6.46 14.14 -4.34
N ALA A 43 -6.41 12.81 -4.28
CA ALA A 43 -6.45 12.09 -3.00
C ALA A 43 -5.13 12.27 -2.21
N PRO A 44 -5.08 11.92 -0.92
CA PRO A 44 -3.85 11.95 -0.14
C PRO A 44 -2.76 11.01 -0.68
N ALA A 45 -1.49 11.33 -0.37
CA ALA A 45 -0.33 10.52 -0.70
C ALA A 45 -0.39 9.11 -0.09
N VAL A 46 0.31 8.15 -0.69
CA VAL A 46 0.24 6.72 -0.34
C VAL A 46 0.60 6.46 1.13
N ASP A 47 1.61 7.12 1.69
CA ASP A 47 2.01 6.98 3.09
C ASP A 47 0.94 7.47 4.07
N TYR A 48 0.08 8.41 3.66
CA TYR A 48 -1.04 8.88 4.48
C TYR A 48 -2.09 7.79 4.71
N TRP A 49 -2.25 6.84 3.77
CA TRP A 49 -3.11 5.67 3.96
C TRP A 49 -2.61 4.77 5.08
N VAL A 50 -1.28 4.55 5.15
CA VAL A 50 -0.64 3.78 6.22
C VAL A 50 -0.91 4.43 7.58
N LYS A 51 -0.64 5.73 7.68
CA LYS A 51 -0.85 6.52 8.91
C LYS A 51 -2.31 6.52 9.36
N THR A 52 -3.24 6.63 8.41
CA THR A 52 -4.68 6.66 8.71
C THR A 52 -5.21 5.32 9.17
N ALA A 53 -4.81 4.22 8.50
CA ALA A 53 -5.23 2.88 8.88
C ALA A 53 -4.64 2.46 10.24
N GLY A 54 -3.38 2.83 10.53
CA GLY A 54 -2.74 2.58 11.81
C GLY A 54 -2.77 1.09 12.21
N GLU A 55 -3.26 0.81 13.42
CA GLU A 55 -3.45 -0.55 13.97
C GLU A 55 -4.46 -1.41 13.19
N LEU A 56 -5.23 -0.84 12.26
CA LEU A 56 -6.16 -1.62 11.44
C LEU A 56 -5.52 -2.12 10.15
N LEU A 57 -4.31 -1.64 9.81
CA LEU A 57 -3.62 -2.06 8.60
C LEU A 57 -3.17 -3.52 8.73
N GLY A 58 -3.86 -4.42 8.05
CA GLY A 58 -3.56 -5.84 8.05
C GLY A 58 -2.59 -6.22 6.93
N HIS A 59 -2.89 -5.77 5.71
CA HIS A 59 -2.12 -6.07 4.51
C HIS A 59 -1.69 -4.79 3.79
N VAL A 60 -0.58 -4.88 3.06
CA VAL A 60 -0.18 -3.90 2.06
C VAL A 60 0.21 -4.64 0.80
N HIS A 61 -0.52 -4.41 -0.28
CA HIS A 61 -0.22 -4.91 -1.61
C HIS A 61 0.69 -3.89 -2.30
N LEU A 62 1.90 -4.35 -2.63
CA LEU A 62 2.99 -3.57 -3.17
C LEU A 62 3.02 -3.79 -4.68
N GLN A 63 2.56 -2.77 -5.38
CA GLN A 63 2.74 -2.59 -6.82
C GLN A 63 3.26 -1.18 -7.10
N ASP A 64 4.05 -1.02 -8.16
CA ASP A 64 4.42 0.31 -8.66
C ASP A 64 3.47 0.79 -9.77
N THR A 65 3.51 2.07 -10.10
CA THR A 65 2.67 2.62 -11.18
C THR A 65 3.19 3.96 -11.70
N ASP A 66 2.81 4.31 -12.94
CA ASP A 66 2.96 5.66 -13.50
C ASP A 66 1.85 6.62 -13.04
N GLY A 67 0.80 6.08 -12.41
CA GLY A 67 -0.40 6.78 -11.95
C GLY A 67 -1.53 6.86 -12.97
N TYR A 68 -1.41 6.24 -14.14
CA TYR A 68 -2.44 6.32 -15.19
C TYR A 68 -3.50 5.22 -15.08
N SER A 69 -3.09 3.98 -14.86
CA SER A 69 -4.00 2.86 -14.70
C SER A 69 -3.38 1.76 -13.85
N ASP A 70 -4.24 0.90 -13.31
CA ASP A 70 -3.84 -0.22 -12.48
C ASP A 70 -3.20 -1.32 -13.33
N ARG A 71 -1.87 -1.32 -13.40
CA ARG A 71 -1.07 -2.21 -14.27
C ARG A 71 -0.08 -3.07 -13.51
N HIS A 72 0.00 -2.93 -12.19
CA HIS A 72 0.81 -3.78 -11.31
C HIS A 72 2.29 -3.77 -11.72
N TRP A 73 2.88 -2.57 -11.89
CA TRP A 73 4.26 -2.46 -12.36
C TRP A 73 5.24 -3.02 -11.33
N THR A 74 6.35 -3.52 -11.83
CA THR A 74 7.45 -3.96 -10.99
C THR A 74 8.04 -2.79 -10.20
N ILE A 75 8.33 -3.07 -8.92
CA ILE A 75 8.89 -2.11 -7.97
C ILE A 75 10.12 -1.42 -8.57
N GLY A 76 10.10 -0.08 -8.58
CA GLY A 76 11.18 0.75 -9.07
C GLY A 76 11.02 1.24 -10.50
N ASP A 77 10.03 0.72 -11.23
CA ASP A 77 9.72 1.18 -12.59
C ASP A 77 8.66 2.31 -12.60
N GLY A 78 8.01 2.57 -11.46
CA GLY A 78 6.98 3.60 -11.33
C GLY A 78 7.41 4.82 -10.51
N LYS A 79 6.44 5.45 -9.86
CA LYS A 79 6.59 6.77 -9.21
C LYS A 79 6.25 6.78 -7.73
N ILE A 80 5.93 5.63 -7.12
CA ILE A 80 5.63 5.58 -5.70
C ILE A 80 6.88 5.95 -4.88
N ASP A 81 6.70 6.83 -3.89
CA ASP A 81 7.75 7.13 -2.92
C ASP A 81 7.83 6.01 -1.88
N TRP A 82 8.57 4.96 -2.24
CA TRP A 82 8.80 3.80 -1.38
C TRP A 82 9.51 4.17 -0.07
N ARG A 83 10.34 5.21 -0.04
CA ARG A 83 11.00 5.63 1.21
C ARG A 83 9.98 6.18 2.21
N CYS A 84 9.09 7.05 1.75
CA CYS A 84 8.02 7.59 2.58
C CYS A 84 7.05 6.49 3.05
N LEU A 85 6.71 5.54 2.16
CA LEU A 85 5.86 4.40 2.52
C LEU A 85 6.49 3.55 3.63
N PHE A 86 7.75 3.11 3.45
CA PHE A 86 8.41 2.25 4.43
C PHE A 86 8.72 2.99 5.74
N ALA A 87 8.97 4.30 5.70
CA ALA A 87 9.07 5.11 6.92
C ALA A 87 7.74 5.12 7.70
N ALA A 88 6.61 5.32 7.03
CA ALA A 88 5.29 5.26 7.68
C ALA A 88 4.97 3.87 8.23
N LEU A 89 5.35 2.80 7.51
CA LEU A 89 5.17 1.42 7.99
C LEU A 89 6.00 1.13 9.24
N ALA A 90 7.22 1.69 9.33
CA ALA A 90 8.10 1.51 10.49
C ALA A 90 7.59 2.19 11.77
N GLU A 91 6.72 3.20 11.64
CA GLU A 91 6.08 3.89 12.76
C GLU A 91 4.86 3.15 13.33
N LEU A 92 4.38 2.10 12.64
CA LEU A 92 3.19 1.37 13.09
C LEU A 92 3.46 0.54 14.34
N PRO A 93 2.46 0.40 15.24
CA PRO A 93 2.58 -0.45 16.43
C PRO A 93 2.56 -1.96 16.09
N GLN A 94 2.24 -2.32 14.84
CA GLN A 94 2.21 -3.69 14.34
C GLN A 94 2.84 -3.76 12.94
N GLN A 95 3.23 -4.96 12.53
CA GLN A 95 3.75 -5.22 11.20
C GLN A 95 2.64 -5.78 10.30
N PRO A 96 2.14 -5.02 9.31
CA PRO A 96 1.21 -5.58 8.32
C PRO A 96 1.94 -6.59 7.44
N ARG A 97 1.18 -7.50 6.81
CA ARG A 97 1.73 -8.39 5.79
C ARG A 97 1.95 -7.61 4.50
N LEU A 98 3.19 -7.58 4.04
CA LEU A 98 3.55 -7.01 2.74
C LEU A 98 3.44 -8.09 1.67
N VAL A 99 2.73 -7.80 0.59
CA VAL A 99 2.47 -8.73 -0.52
C VAL A 99 2.94 -8.07 -1.81
N LEU A 100 3.84 -8.70 -2.56
CA LEU A 100 4.19 -8.21 -3.90
C LEU A 100 3.08 -8.61 -4.87
N GLU A 101 2.47 -7.62 -5.52
CA GLU A 101 1.41 -7.79 -6.51
C GLU A 101 1.91 -7.23 -7.85
N LEU A 102 2.48 -8.11 -8.69
CA LEU A 102 3.13 -7.70 -9.93
C LEU A 102 2.42 -8.36 -11.12
N ALA A 103 2.34 -7.65 -12.24
CA ALA A 103 1.75 -8.20 -13.47
C ALA A 103 2.49 -9.46 -13.97
N ASP A 104 3.81 -9.50 -13.78
CA ASP A 104 4.65 -10.66 -14.06
C ASP A 104 5.34 -11.14 -12.78
N ASN A 105 4.94 -12.30 -12.28
CA ASN A 105 5.52 -12.88 -11.07
C ASN A 105 7.00 -13.28 -11.22
N THR A 106 7.52 -13.39 -12.45
CA THR A 106 8.94 -13.64 -12.68
C THR A 106 9.82 -12.45 -12.27
N ASP A 107 9.24 -11.26 -12.08
CA ASP A 107 9.91 -10.05 -11.63
C ASP A 107 10.04 -9.93 -10.10
N ILE A 108 9.43 -10.83 -9.31
CA ILE A 108 9.54 -10.82 -7.84
C ILE A 108 11.00 -10.75 -7.35
N PRO A 109 11.96 -11.54 -7.88
CA PRO A 109 13.36 -11.43 -7.47
C PRO A 109 13.98 -10.06 -7.77
N ARG A 110 13.54 -9.38 -8.85
CA ARG A 110 14.01 -8.03 -9.22
C ARG A 110 13.49 -7.01 -8.22
N ALA A 111 12.20 -7.06 -7.89
CA ALA A 111 11.59 -6.19 -6.87
C ALA A 111 12.25 -6.35 -5.50
N MET A 112 12.49 -7.59 -5.05
CA MET A 112 13.14 -7.86 -3.76
C MET A 112 14.57 -7.31 -3.70
N ARG A 113 15.36 -7.46 -4.77
CA ARG A 113 16.69 -6.84 -4.86
C ARG A 113 16.62 -5.33 -4.80
N TRP A 114 15.66 -4.73 -5.51
CA TRP A 114 15.49 -3.27 -5.53
C TRP A 114 15.27 -2.71 -4.13
N PHE A 115 14.41 -3.34 -3.32
CA PHE A 115 14.20 -2.96 -1.92
C PHE A 115 15.45 -3.17 -1.06
N SER A 116 16.12 -4.32 -1.21
CA SER A 116 17.30 -4.69 -0.43
C SER A 116 18.47 -3.74 -0.66
N GLU A 117 18.78 -3.42 -1.91
CA GLU A 117 19.86 -2.50 -2.30
C GLU A 117 19.64 -1.08 -1.79
N ARG A 118 18.38 -0.72 -1.48
CA ARG A 118 17.98 0.59 -0.93
C ARG A 118 17.77 0.58 0.58
N GLY A 119 17.98 -0.57 1.24
CA GLY A 119 17.80 -0.73 2.69
C GLY A 119 16.36 -0.57 3.17
N LEU A 120 15.37 -0.85 2.30
CA LEU A 120 13.95 -0.68 2.61
C LEU A 120 13.31 -1.96 3.19
N ALA A 121 13.70 -3.12 2.66
CA ALA A 121 13.22 -4.43 3.11
C ALA A 121 14.32 -5.48 2.93
N ARG A 122 14.20 -6.62 3.63
CA ARG A 122 15.14 -7.74 3.58
C ARG A 122 14.39 -9.07 3.54
#